data_AF-A0A2L2YHM9-F1
#
_entry.id   AF-A0A2L2YHM9-F1
#
_cell.length_a   1.000
_cell.length_b   1.000
_cell.length_c   1.000
_cell.angle_alpha   90.00
_cell.angle_beta   90.00
_cell.angle_gamma   90.00
#
_symmetry.space_group_name_H-M   'P 1'
#
loop_
_entity.id
_entity.type
_entity.pdbx_description
1 polymer ?
#
loop_
_entity_poly.entity_id
_entity_poly.type
_entity_poly.pdbx_seq_one_letter_code
_entity_poly.pdbx_strand_id
1 'polypeptide(L)' 'LDYIYTSTVDTMDEETATNLLVVADKYQVVPLIEKCSAYLKSVLSVTNVCKVLLLADMMNNDYLKPFAIGYIVENS' A
#
# COMPACT_ATOMS: atom_id res chain seq x y z
N LEU A 1 -13.50 -13.35 18.60
CA LEU A 1 -13.06 -13.03 19.97
C LEU A 1 -11.53 -13.02 19.99
N ASP A 2 -10.87 -12.29 19.07
CA ASP A 2 -9.40 -12.35 18.90
C ASP A 2 -8.72 -10.97 18.73
N TYR A 3 -9.47 -9.86 18.84
CA TYR A 3 -8.91 -8.51 18.67
C TYR A 3 -8.31 -7.92 19.97
N ILE A 4 -8.41 -8.63 21.11
CA ILE A 4 -8.04 -8.10 22.43
C ILE A 4 -6.60 -8.49 22.87
N TYR A 5 -5.96 -9.47 22.23
CA TYR A 5 -4.71 -10.06 22.76
C TYR A 5 -3.41 -9.71 22.04
N THR A 6 -3.44 -9.03 20.89
CA THR A 6 -2.21 -8.60 20.23
C THR A 6 -1.81 -7.22 20.73
N SER A 7 -1.30 -7.18 21.97
CA SER A 7 -0.64 -6.04 22.62
C SER A 7 0.68 -5.64 21.92
N THR A 8 0.62 -5.45 20.60
CA THR A 8 1.63 -4.86 19.71
C THR A 8 1.00 -4.82 18.32
N VAL A 9 0.22 -3.79 18.00
CA VAL A 9 -0.02 -3.42 16.60
C VAL A 9 1.14 -2.51 16.18
N ASP A 10 2.35 -3.06 16.27
CA ASP A 10 3.60 -2.49 15.75
C ASP A 10 3.91 -3.05 14.35
N THR A 11 2.96 -3.77 13.76
CA THR A 11 3.00 -4.23 12.39
C THR A 11 2.07 -3.34 11.59
N MET A 12 2.65 -2.55 10.69
CA MET A 12 1.89 -1.72 9.77
C MET A 12 1.08 -2.64 8.85
N ASP A 13 -0.15 -2.99 9.21
CA ASP A 13 -0.97 -3.88 8.39
C ASP A 13 -1.17 -3.32 6.97
N GLU A 14 -1.46 -4.18 5.98
CA GLU A 14 -1.75 -3.76 4.61
C GLU A 14 -2.79 -2.64 4.61
N GLU A 15 -3.92 -2.82 5.30
CA GLU A 15 -5.00 -1.83 5.38
C GLU A 15 -4.53 -0.51 6.00
N THR A 16 -3.70 -0.57 7.05
CA THR A 16 -3.11 0.61 7.67
C THR A 16 -2.16 1.32 6.72
N ALA A 17 -1.26 0.61 6.05
CA ALA A 17 -0.34 1.18 5.06
C ALA A 17 -1.10 1.83 3.89
N THR A 18 -2.19 1.19 3.47
CA THR A 18 -3.09 1.66 2.42
C THR A 18 -3.76 2.97 2.81
N ASN A 19 -4.38 3.02 4.00
CA ASN A 19 -5.03 4.22 4.52
C ASN A 19 -4.01 5.33 4.78
N LEU A 20 -2.85 5.00 5.33
CA LEU A 20 -1.78 5.96 5.59
C LEU A 20 -1.24 6.54 4.28
N LEU A 21 -1.14 5.73 3.21
CA LEU A 21 -0.75 6.19 1.88
C LEU A 21 -1.76 7.19 1.31
N VAL A 22 -3.07 6.91 1.42
CA VAL A 22 -4.15 7.84 0.98
C VAL A 22 -4.11 9.14 1.76
N VAL A 23 -3.90 9.07 3.08
CA VAL A 23 -3.76 10.26 3.93
C VAL A 23 -2.49 11.03 3.54
N ALA A 24 -1.36 10.34 3.37
CA ALA A 24 -0.10 10.95 2.98
C ALA A 24 -0.22 11.69 1.65
N ASP A 25 -0.91 11.10 0.67
CA ASP A 25 -1.21 11.73 -0.62
C ASP A 25 -2.09 12.97 -0.48
N LYS A 26 -3.21 12.83 0.27
CA LYS A 26 -4.15 13.92 0.54
C LYS A 26 -3.47 15.14 1.19
N TYR A 27 -2.52 14.91 2.09
CA TYR A 27 -1.76 15.97 2.76
C TYR A 27 -0.41 16.26 2.07
N GLN A 28 -0.13 15.64 0.92
CA GLN A 28 1.10 15.76 0.14
C GLN A 28 2.39 15.59 0.96
N VAL A 29 2.36 14.65 1.92
CA VAL A 29 3.51 14.31 2.77
C VAL A 29 4.40 13.30 2.04
N VAL A 30 5.21 13.79 1.11
CA VAL A 30 6.13 13.00 0.28
C VAL A 30 6.92 11.91 1.04
N PRO A 31 7.62 12.19 2.16
CA PRO A 31 8.38 11.16 2.87
C PRO A 31 7.51 10.03 3.44
N LEU A 32 6.24 10.32 3.73
CA LEU A 32 5.28 9.31 4.19
C LEU A 32 4.76 8.48 3.03
N ILE A 33 4.53 9.09 1.86
CA ILE A 33 4.18 8.40 0.61
C ILE A 33 5.28 7.41 0.24
N GLU A 34 6.55 7.82 0.27
CA GLU A 34 7.69 6.94 -0.03
C GLU A 34 7.77 5.77 0.95
N LYS A 35 7.63 6.03 2.25
CA LYS A 35 7.68 4.99 3.28
C LYS A 35 6.54 3.97 3.13
N CYS A 36 5.32 4.44 2.90
CA CYS A 36 4.16 3.56 2.70
C CYS A 36 4.27 2.79 1.38
N SER A 37 4.75 3.44 0.32
CA SER A 37 4.98 2.80 -0.99
C SER A 37 6.02 1.70 -0.88
N ALA A 38 7.15 1.94 -0.20
CA ALA A 38 8.18 0.92 0.03
C ALA A 38 7.63 -0.28 0.82
N TYR A 39 6.83 -0.01 1.85
CA TYR A 39 6.16 -1.06 2.60
C TYR A 39 5.19 -1.88 1.72
N LEU A 40 4.28 -1.20 1.00
CA LEU A 40 3.32 -1.83 0.08
C LEU A 40 3.99 -2.67 -1.00
N LYS A 41 5.16 -2.24 -1.50
CA LYS A 41 5.97 -3.04 -2.42
C LYS A 41 6.50 -4.32 -1.77
N SER A 42 6.94 -4.25 -0.51
CA SER A 42 7.46 -5.41 0.21
C SER A 42 6.40 -6.45 0.57
N VAL A 43 5.15 -6.01 0.75
CA VAL A 43 4.01 -6.88 1.07
C VAL A 43 3.12 -7.16 -0.14
N LEU A 44 3.55 -6.75 -1.34
CA LEU A 44 2.76 -6.92 -2.57
C LEU A 44 2.54 -8.41 -2.86
N SER A 45 1.31 -8.76 -3.20
CA SER A 45 0.86 -10.12 -3.49
C SER A 45 -0.24 -10.09 -4.54
N VAL A 46 -0.52 -11.23 -5.19
CA VAL A 46 -1.53 -11.32 -6.26
C VAL A 46 -2.93 -10.95 -5.77
N THR A 47 -3.22 -11.10 -4.48
CA THR A 47 -4.52 -10.75 -3.89
C THR A 47 -4.64 -9.26 -3.55
N ASN A 48 -3.54 -8.58 -3.25
CA ASN A 48 -3.55 -7.16 -2.88
C ASN A 48 -3.12 -6.22 -4.01
N VAL A 49 -2.42 -6.71 -5.03
CA VAL A 49 -1.92 -5.89 -6.14
C VAL A 49 -3.04 -5.13 -6.85
N CYS A 50 -4.24 -5.71 -6.95
CA CYS A 50 -5.42 -5.05 -7.50
C CYS A 50 -5.83 -3.81 -6.67
N LYS A 51 -5.80 -3.92 -5.34
CA LYS A 51 -6.10 -2.79 -4.44
C LYS A 51 -5.02 -1.71 -4.57
N VAL A 52 -3.75 -2.13 -4.53
CA VAL A 52 -2.60 -1.21 -4.67
C VAL A 52 -2.65 -0.46 -6.00
N LEU A 53 -3.03 -1.15 -7.08
CA LEU A 53 -3.20 -0.53 -8.40
C LEU A 53 -4.31 0.52 -8.39
N LEU A 54 -5.48 0.22 -7.81
CA LEU A 54 -6.58 1.17 -7.71
C LEU A 54 -6.18 2.43 -6.94
N LEU A 55 -5.39 2.29 -5.89
CA LEU A 55 -4.92 3.43 -5.11
C LEU A 55 -3.85 4.23 -5.83
N ALA A 56 -2.91 3.54 -6.48
CA ALA A 56 -1.92 4.18 -7.31
C ALA A 56 -2.57 4.97 -8.45
N ASP A 57 -3.66 4.45 -9.03
CA ASP A 57 -4.47 5.15 -10.02
C ASP A 57 -5.19 6.37 -9.42
N MET A 58 -5.81 6.22 -8.25
CA MET A 58 -6.51 7.30 -7.55
C MET A 58 -5.59 8.44 -7.11
N MET A 59 -4.39 8.12 -6.66
CA MET A 59 -3.36 9.08 -6.25
C MET A 59 -2.60 9.67 -7.44
N ASN A 60 -2.88 9.17 -8.65
CA ASN A 60 -2.08 9.44 -9.85
C ASN A 60 -0.57 9.27 -9.59
N ASN A 61 -0.23 8.24 -8.80
CA ASN A 61 1.13 7.97 -8.37
C ASN A 61 1.86 7.20 -9.46
N ASP A 62 2.58 7.94 -10.30
CA ASP A 62 3.34 7.44 -11.45
C ASP A 62 4.44 6.43 -11.09
N TYR A 63 4.75 6.24 -9.80
CA TYR A 63 5.76 5.29 -9.35
C TYR A 63 5.17 3.96 -8.90
N LEU A 64 4.03 4.00 -8.22
CA LEU A 64 3.38 2.80 -7.69
C LEU A 64 2.54 2.09 -8.75
N LYS A 65 1.96 2.85 -9.69
CA LYS A 65 1.11 2.34 -10.77
C LYS A 65 1.83 1.39 -11.73
N PRO A 66 2.96 1.76 -12.37
CA PRO A 66 3.66 0.85 -13.28
C PRO A 66 4.23 -0.37 -12.55
N PHE A 67 4.60 -0.23 -11.27
CA PHE A 67 5.06 -1.35 -10.45
C PHE A 67 3.96 -2.39 -10.22
N ALA A 68 2.76 -1.94 -9.83
CA ALA A 68 1.62 -2.83 -9.63
C ALA A 68 1.18 -3.50 -10.95
N ILE A 69 1.18 -2.76 -12.07
CA ILE A 69 0.88 -3.33 -13.39
C ILE A 69 1.91 -4.39 -13.79
N GLY A 70 3.21 -4.10 -13.63
CA GLY A 70 4.27 -5.05 -13.94
C GLY A 70 4.12 -6.34 -13.14
N TYR A 71 3.83 -6.23 -11.85
CA TYR A 71 3.59 -7.38 -10.99
C TYR A 71 2.37 -8.22 -11.43
N ILE A 72 1.28 -7.58 -11.85
CA ILE A 72 0.09 -8.28 -12.40
C ILE A 72 0.45 -9.03 -13.68
N VAL A 73 1.19 -8.40 -14.60
CA VAL A 73 1.58 -9.00 -15.87
C VAL A 73 2.52 -10.19 -15.66
N GLU A 74 3.44 -10.11 -14.70
CA GLU A 74 4.35 -11.22 -14.36
C GLU A 74 3.64 -12.40 -13.67
N ASN A 75 2.51 -12.17 -13.01
CA ASN A 75 1.75 -13.18 -12.27
C ASN A 75 0.43 -13.59 -12.95
N SER A 76 0.22 -13.21 -14.22
CA SER A 76 -0.90 -13.60 -15.07
C SER A 76 -0.63 -14.88 -15.84
#